data_AF-A0A820JWU7-F1
#
_entry.id   AF-A0A820JWU7-F1
#
_cell.length_a   1.000
_cell.length_b   1.000
_cell.length_c   1.000
_cell.angle_alpha   90.00
_cell.angle_beta   90.00
_cell.angle_gamma   90.00
#
_symmetry.space_group_name_H-M   'P 1'
#
loop_
_entity.id
_entity.type
_entity.pdbx_description
1 polymer ?
#
loop_
_entity_poly.entity_id
_entity_poly.type
_entity_poly.pdbx_seq_one_letter_code
_entity_poly.pdbx_strand_id
1 'polypeptide(L)'
;GDIGARNATLSIMVGGDQNAFDACLPIFNAMGKNVRLMGNAGFGQHTKMANQIAISSGMIAMCESLLYAQRVGLDCESVIQVLSSGAAQTFSMSNYGPRILKRNFDPGFYVEHFIKDLGIALDEASRVGLILPGLIQSKMLYDILAADGKQKLGTHALMLALEKLNGMTKTSNEEKKA
;
A
#
# COMPACT_ATOMS: atom_id res chain seq x y z
N GLY A 1 3.55 4.27 9.03
CA GLY A 1 4.17 2.93 9.01
C GLY A 1 5.30 2.89 10.03
N ASP A 2 5.96 1.74 10.18
CA ASP A 2 6.98 1.50 11.22
C ASP A 2 8.09 2.56 11.23
N ILE A 3 8.70 2.85 10.08
CA ILE A 3 9.74 3.89 9.94
C ILE A 3 9.27 5.25 10.45
N GLY A 4 8.04 5.64 10.09
CA GLY A 4 7.47 6.92 10.53
C GLY A 4 7.20 6.97 12.04
N ALA A 5 6.83 5.84 12.65
CA ALA A 5 6.64 5.74 14.10
C ALA A 5 7.98 5.86 14.84
N ARG A 6 9.01 5.11 14.40
CA ARG A 6 10.34 5.17 15.00
C ARG A 6 10.98 6.55 14.89
N ASN A 7 10.74 7.25 13.78
CA ASN A 7 11.35 8.55 13.50
C ASN A 7 10.50 9.75 13.95
N ALA A 8 9.37 9.52 14.65
CA ALA A 8 8.41 10.56 15.02
C ALA A 8 7.98 11.44 13.82
N THR A 9 7.75 10.82 12.66
CA THR A 9 7.36 11.47 11.41
C THR A 9 6.02 10.99 10.88
N LEU A 10 5.16 10.46 11.75
CA LEU A 10 3.81 10.03 11.37
C LEU A 10 2.99 11.19 10.78
N SER A 11 2.17 10.84 9.80
CA SER A 11 1.00 11.63 9.44
C SER A 11 -0.16 11.20 10.33
N ILE A 12 -0.73 12.14 11.09
CA ILE A 12 -1.76 11.89 12.09
C ILE A 12 -3.04 12.62 11.65
N MET A 13 -4.08 11.83 11.38
CA MET A 13 -5.39 12.29 10.91
C MET A 13 -6.35 12.25 12.11
N VAL A 14 -6.72 13.40 12.67
CA VAL A 14 -7.51 13.49 13.89
C VAL A 14 -8.96 13.83 13.55
N GLY A 15 -9.93 13.16 14.16
CA GLY A 15 -11.33 13.56 14.13
C GLY A 15 -11.81 13.88 15.54
N GLY A 16 -12.47 15.02 15.72
CA GLY A 16 -12.91 15.54 17.02
C GLY A 16 -13.32 17.00 16.92
N ASP A 17 -13.62 17.62 18.06
CA ASP A 17 -13.77 19.08 18.11
C ASP A 17 -12.42 19.79 18.19
N GLN A 18 -12.43 21.08 17.86
CA GLN A 18 -11.22 21.91 17.81
C GLN A 18 -10.53 22.01 19.19
N ASN A 19 -11.30 22.15 20.27
CA ASN A 19 -10.72 22.33 21.61
C ASN A 19 -9.99 21.06 22.08
N ALA A 20 -10.59 19.89 21.87
CA ALA A 20 -9.96 18.61 22.15
C ALA A 20 -8.71 18.38 21.29
N PHE A 21 -8.77 18.76 20.00
CA PHE A 21 -7.61 18.70 19.11
C PHE A 21 -6.46 19.57 19.62
N ASP A 22 -6.72 20.84 19.94
CA ASP A 22 -5.71 21.78 20.41
C ASP A 22 -5.07 21.33 21.73
N ALA A 23 -5.89 20.80 22.65
CA ALA A 23 -5.40 20.24 23.91
C ALA A 23 -4.47 19.03 23.71
N CYS A 24 -4.75 18.19 22.71
CA CYS A 24 -3.96 16.99 22.39
C CYS A 24 -2.82 17.25 21.39
N LEU A 25 -2.79 18.42 20.74
CA LEU A 25 -1.82 18.75 19.69
C LEU A 25 -0.35 18.59 20.14
N PRO A 26 0.06 18.98 21.37
CA PRO A 26 1.42 18.74 21.84
C PRO A 26 1.80 17.25 21.85
N ILE A 27 0.85 16.37 22.20
CA ILE A 27 1.06 14.92 22.22
C ILE A 27 1.21 14.38 20.80
N PHE A 28 0.35 14.82 19.88
CA PHE A 28 0.45 14.40 18.47
C PHE A 28 1.75 14.86 17.81
N ASN A 29 2.20 16.08 18.09
CA ASN A 29 3.46 16.61 17.55
C ASN A 29 4.71 15.90 18.09
N ALA A 30 4.62 15.22 19.23
CA ALA A 30 5.71 14.37 19.72
C ALA A 30 5.91 13.10 18.88
N MET A 31 4.90 12.68 18.10
CA MET A 31 4.90 11.43 17.33
C MET A 31 4.87 11.65 15.81
N GLY A 32 4.46 12.84 15.36
CA GLY A 32 4.16 13.11 13.96
C GLY A 32 4.60 14.48 13.48
N LYS A 33 4.85 14.58 12.17
CA LYS A 33 5.20 15.84 11.50
C LYS A 33 4.07 16.43 10.68
N ASN A 34 3.04 15.65 10.38
CA ASN A 34 1.87 16.11 9.64
C ASN A 34 0.60 15.76 10.41
N VAL A 35 0.22 16.63 11.34
CA VAL A 35 -0.94 16.48 12.21
C VAL A 35 -2.05 17.39 11.72
N ARG A 36 -3.24 16.84 11.43
CA ARG A 36 -4.37 17.60 10.89
C ARG A 36 -5.68 17.19 11.54
N LEU A 37 -6.50 18.18 11.91
CA LEU A 37 -7.90 17.99 12.25
C LEU A 37 -8.70 17.83 10.94
N MET A 38 -9.37 16.70 10.79
CA MET A 38 -10.08 16.30 9.57
C MET A 38 -11.58 16.60 9.64
N GLY A 39 -12.07 17.08 10.77
CA GLY A 39 -13.49 17.32 11.05
C GLY A 39 -13.92 16.62 12.34
N ASN A 40 -15.22 16.34 12.45
CA ASN A 40 -15.84 15.79 13.64
C ASN A 40 -15.31 14.38 14.02
N ALA A 41 -15.75 13.88 15.17
CA ALA A 41 -15.46 12.52 15.60
C ALA A 41 -15.75 11.51 14.46
N GLY A 42 -14.81 10.60 14.21
CA GLY A 42 -14.87 9.64 13.10
C GLY A 42 -14.17 10.10 11.80
N PHE A 43 -13.99 11.40 11.56
CA PHE A 43 -13.46 11.90 10.28
C PHE A 43 -11.98 11.53 10.07
N GLY A 44 -11.21 11.35 11.15
CA GLY A 44 -9.85 10.79 11.07
C GLY A 44 -9.84 9.37 10.49
N GLN A 45 -10.83 8.54 10.83
CA GLN A 45 -10.97 7.18 10.29
C GLN A 45 -11.39 7.20 8.81
N HIS A 46 -12.35 8.06 8.44
CA HIS A 46 -12.72 8.25 7.02
C HIS A 46 -11.54 8.74 6.18
N THR A 47 -10.73 9.65 6.71
CA THR A 47 -9.49 10.09 6.06
C THR A 47 -8.50 8.93 5.90
N LYS A 48 -8.35 8.10 6.93
CA LYS A 48 -7.51 6.90 6.85
C LYS A 48 -8.01 5.92 5.79
N MET A 49 -9.33 5.72 5.67
CA MET A 49 -9.92 4.87 4.62
C MET A 49 -9.63 5.44 3.23
N ALA A 50 -9.81 6.74 3.01
CA ALA A 50 -9.47 7.39 1.73
C ALA A 50 -8.00 7.14 1.35
N ASN A 51 -7.09 7.22 2.32
CA ASN A 51 -5.68 6.88 2.11
C ASN A 51 -5.48 5.40 1.73
N GLN A 52 -6.12 4.46 2.41
CA GLN A 52 -5.99 3.03 2.09
C GLN A 52 -6.56 2.70 0.70
N ILE A 53 -7.68 3.34 0.31
CA ILE A 53 -8.25 3.23 -1.04
C ILE A 53 -7.24 3.67 -2.11
N ALA A 54 -6.62 4.85 -1.93
CA ALA A 54 -5.62 5.36 -2.88
C ALA A 54 -4.39 4.43 -2.98
N ILE A 55 -3.88 3.94 -1.85
CA ILE A 55 -2.75 3.00 -1.83
C ILE A 55 -3.10 1.69 -2.54
N SER A 56 -4.33 1.19 -2.37
CA SER A 56 -4.76 -0.11 -2.89
C SER A 56 -4.69 -0.19 -4.42
N SER A 57 -5.26 0.80 -5.11
CA SER A 57 -5.19 0.90 -6.57
C SER A 57 -3.79 1.27 -7.06
N GLY A 58 -3.08 2.14 -6.33
CA GLY A 58 -1.71 2.52 -6.65
C GLY A 58 -0.73 1.34 -6.62
N MET A 59 -0.94 0.36 -5.72
CA MET A 59 -0.10 -0.83 -5.66
C MET A 59 -0.31 -1.73 -6.89
N ILE A 60 -1.56 -1.89 -7.35
CA ILE A 60 -1.85 -2.63 -8.59
C ILE A 60 -1.14 -1.95 -9.75
N ALA A 61 -1.34 -0.65 -9.93
CA ALA A 61 -0.74 0.11 -11.03
C ALA A 61 0.79 -0.01 -11.05
N MET A 62 1.45 0.12 -9.89
CA MET A 62 2.89 -0.08 -9.77
C MET A 62 3.29 -1.50 -10.16
N CYS A 63 2.65 -2.53 -9.60
CA CYS A 63 3.04 -3.92 -9.88
C CYS A 63 2.80 -4.30 -11.35
N GLU A 64 1.66 -3.92 -11.93
CA GLU A 64 1.35 -4.18 -13.34
C GLU A 64 2.32 -3.48 -14.28
N SER A 65 2.67 -2.21 -14.01
CA SER A 65 3.62 -1.47 -14.84
C SER A 65 5.01 -2.12 -14.85
N LEU A 66 5.49 -2.60 -13.69
CA LEU A 66 6.77 -3.30 -13.58
C LEU A 66 6.72 -4.71 -14.19
N LEU A 67 5.59 -5.42 -14.03
CA LEU A 67 5.41 -6.75 -14.63
C LEU A 67 5.41 -6.65 -16.15
N TYR A 68 4.72 -5.65 -16.70
CA TYR A 68 4.74 -5.35 -18.13
C TYR A 68 6.16 -5.03 -18.61
N ALA A 69 6.86 -4.10 -17.93
CA ALA A 69 8.23 -3.74 -18.27
C ALA A 69 9.16 -4.95 -18.32
N GLN A 70 9.06 -5.85 -17.32
CA GLN A 70 9.79 -7.10 -17.29
C GLN A 70 9.43 -8.01 -18.48
N ARG A 71 8.14 -8.15 -18.81
CA ARG A 71 7.67 -9.01 -19.89
C ARG A 71 8.19 -8.59 -21.25
N VAL A 72 8.24 -7.29 -21.52
CA VAL A 72 8.70 -6.73 -22.80
C VAL A 72 10.22 -6.50 -22.85
N GLY A 73 10.96 -6.87 -21.79
CA GLY A 73 12.42 -6.79 -21.75
C GLY A 73 12.98 -5.39 -21.50
N LEU A 74 12.20 -4.48 -20.91
CA LEU A 74 12.70 -3.16 -20.50
C LEU A 74 13.59 -3.28 -19.25
N ASP A 75 14.60 -2.41 -19.17
CA ASP A 75 15.34 -2.21 -17.93
C ASP A 75 14.43 -1.61 -16.87
N CYS A 76 14.06 -2.43 -15.88
CA CYS A 76 13.10 -2.04 -14.85
C CYS A 76 13.67 -0.96 -13.92
N GLU A 77 14.99 -0.85 -13.77
CA GLU A 77 15.60 0.24 -12.97
C GLU A 77 15.36 1.59 -13.65
N SER A 78 15.66 1.70 -14.95
CA SER A 78 15.36 2.88 -15.75
C SER A 78 13.86 3.21 -15.75
N VAL A 79 12.99 2.20 -15.85
CA VAL A 79 11.52 2.41 -15.78
C VAL A 79 11.12 3.02 -14.44
N ILE A 80 11.60 2.48 -13.32
CA ILE A 80 11.30 3.04 -11.99
C ILE A 80 11.79 4.49 -11.88
N GLN A 81 12.98 4.81 -12.40
CA GLN A 81 13.52 6.17 -12.35
C GLN A 81 12.64 7.16 -13.11
N VAL A 82 12.24 6.81 -14.34
CA VAL A 82 11.36 7.66 -15.17
C VAL A 82 9.98 7.82 -14.52
N LEU A 83 9.37 6.72 -14.07
CA LEU A 83 8.03 6.78 -13.48
C LEU A 83 8.01 7.47 -12.10
N SER A 84 9.13 7.47 -11.37
CA SER A 84 9.26 8.15 -10.09
C SER A 84 9.44 9.68 -10.19
N SER A 85 9.54 10.24 -11.38
CA SER A 85 9.74 11.68 -11.59
C SER A 85 8.66 12.35 -12.44
N GLY A 86 7.77 11.57 -13.06
CA GLY A 86 6.70 12.06 -13.93
C GLY A 86 5.31 11.98 -13.31
N ALA A 87 4.27 12.03 -14.16
CA ALA A 87 2.86 11.96 -13.74
C ALA A 87 2.47 10.64 -13.05
N ALA A 88 3.26 9.58 -13.26
CA ALA A 88 3.06 8.28 -12.61
C ALA A 88 3.71 8.19 -11.21
N GLN A 89 4.30 9.29 -10.71
CA GLN A 89 5.00 9.30 -9.44
C GLN A 89 4.04 8.93 -8.30
N THR A 90 4.48 7.98 -7.49
CA THR A 90 3.81 7.60 -6.25
C THR A 90 4.86 7.23 -5.20
N PHE A 91 4.50 7.35 -3.92
CA PHE A 91 5.34 6.82 -2.83
C PHE A 91 5.65 5.33 -3.06
N SER A 92 4.67 4.54 -3.50
CA SER A 92 4.84 3.11 -3.76
C SER A 92 5.88 2.87 -4.84
N MET A 93 5.81 3.54 -5.99
CA MET A 93 6.78 3.37 -7.07
C MET A 93 8.21 3.63 -6.59
N SER A 94 8.44 4.76 -5.91
CA SER A 94 9.78 5.16 -5.48
C SER A 94 10.34 4.32 -4.33
N ASN A 95 9.49 3.77 -3.45
CA ASN A 95 9.94 3.06 -2.24
C ASN A 95 9.83 1.54 -2.35
N TYR A 96 8.85 1.03 -3.08
CA TYR A 96 8.58 -0.41 -3.21
C TYR A 96 9.05 -0.98 -4.54
N GLY A 97 9.07 -0.21 -5.63
CA GLY A 97 9.61 -0.66 -6.92
C GLY A 97 11.03 -1.25 -6.80
N PRO A 98 12.01 -0.51 -6.22
CA PRO A 98 13.37 -1.03 -6.03
C PRO A 98 13.43 -2.30 -5.16
N ARG A 99 12.50 -2.45 -4.21
CA ARG A 99 12.44 -3.62 -3.33
C ARG A 99 11.91 -4.85 -4.08
N ILE A 100 10.93 -4.65 -4.97
CA ILE A 100 10.42 -5.70 -5.86
C ILE A 100 11.55 -6.23 -6.76
N LEU A 101 12.35 -5.35 -7.36
CA LEU A 101 13.49 -5.77 -8.21
C LEU A 101 14.50 -6.62 -7.44
N LYS A 102 14.76 -6.26 -6.19
CA LYS A 102 15.64 -7.00 -5.26
C LYS A 102 14.98 -8.22 -4.62
N ARG A 103 13.73 -8.55 -4.98
CA ARG A 103 12.91 -9.63 -4.36
C ARG A 103 12.81 -9.52 -2.84
N ASN A 104 12.95 -8.32 -2.29
CA ASN A 104 12.76 -8.06 -0.86
C ASN A 104 11.28 -7.77 -0.63
N PHE A 105 10.59 -8.69 0.05
CA PHE A 105 9.19 -8.58 0.41
C PHE A 105 8.97 -8.40 1.91
N ASP A 106 9.99 -7.94 2.63
CA ASP A 106 9.89 -7.73 4.07
C ASP A 106 8.80 -6.69 4.38
N PRO A 107 7.99 -6.90 5.42
CA PRO A 107 6.86 -6.06 5.70
C PRO A 107 7.30 -4.69 6.24
N GLY A 108 6.93 -3.61 5.53
CA GLY A 108 6.75 -2.29 6.16
C GLY A 108 5.29 -2.09 6.63
N PHE A 109 4.38 -2.79 5.98
CA PHE A 109 2.98 -2.97 6.34
C PHE A 109 2.53 -4.34 5.83
N TYR A 110 1.95 -5.16 6.69
CA TYR A 110 1.60 -6.55 6.39
C TYR A 110 0.39 -6.65 5.46
N VAL A 111 0.41 -7.65 4.56
CA VAL A 111 -0.73 -7.99 3.70
C VAL A 111 -1.98 -8.29 4.52
N GLU A 112 -1.89 -9.07 5.61
CA GLU A 112 -3.06 -9.40 6.44
C GLU A 112 -3.73 -8.14 7.06
N HIS A 113 -2.93 -7.17 7.49
CA HIS A 113 -3.45 -5.91 8.01
C HIS A 113 -4.07 -5.06 6.91
N PHE A 114 -3.47 -5.09 5.71
CA PHE A 114 -4.03 -4.37 4.58
C PHE A 114 -5.38 -4.96 4.14
N ILE A 115 -5.49 -6.29 4.04
CA ILE A 115 -6.75 -6.99 3.73
C ILE A 115 -7.87 -6.57 4.70
N LYS A 116 -7.56 -6.49 6.00
CA LYS A 116 -8.50 -6.01 7.03
C LYS A 116 -8.96 -4.58 6.73
N ASP A 117 -8.02 -3.67 6.46
CA ASP A 117 -8.33 -2.26 6.14
C ASP A 117 -9.19 -2.13 4.88
N LEU A 118 -8.89 -2.92 3.84
CA LEU A 118 -9.68 -2.93 2.59
C LEU A 118 -11.10 -3.46 2.84
N GLY A 119 -11.27 -4.45 3.73
CA GLY A 119 -12.58 -4.93 4.16
C GLY A 119 -13.40 -3.82 4.83
N ILE A 120 -12.81 -3.11 5.79
CA ILE A 120 -13.46 -1.97 6.47
C ILE A 120 -13.86 -0.88 5.45
N ALA A 121 -12.98 -0.58 4.49
CA ALA A 121 -13.26 0.41 3.46
C ALA A 121 -14.39 -0.02 2.50
N LEU A 122 -14.49 -1.31 2.16
CA LEU A 122 -15.59 -1.85 1.35
C LEU A 122 -16.93 -1.79 2.08
N ASP A 123 -16.94 -2.20 3.36
CA ASP A 123 -18.15 -2.13 4.19
C ASP A 123 -18.65 -0.69 4.30
N GLU A 124 -17.72 0.26 4.49
CA GLU A 124 -18.08 1.67 4.55
C GLU A 124 -18.57 2.22 3.21
N ALA A 125 -17.88 1.90 2.11
CA ALA A 125 -18.32 2.28 0.78
C ALA A 125 -19.76 1.80 0.51
N SER A 126 -20.08 0.56 0.89
CA SER A 126 -21.44 0.03 0.80
C SER A 126 -22.44 0.82 1.65
N ARG A 127 -22.08 1.21 2.88
CA ARG A 127 -22.95 1.99 3.76
C ARG A 127 -23.29 3.37 3.19
N VAL A 128 -22.35 4.00 2.49
CA VAL A 128 -22.54 5.33 1.88
C VAL A 128 -23.00 5.27 0.41
N GLY A 129 -23.33 4.09 -0.10
CA GLY A 129 -23.85 3.93 -1.46
C GLY A 129 -22.80 4.10 -2.57
N LEU A 130 -21.52 3.87 -2.26
CA LEU A 130 -20.42 3.92 -3.22
C LEU A 130 -20.03 2.51 -3.70
N ILE A 131 -19.86 2.39 -5.01
CA ILE A 131 -19.21 1.23 -5.62
C ILE A 131 -17.81 1.66 -6.03
N LEU A 132 -16.78 0.98 -5.50
CA LEU A 132 -15.37 1.31 -5.71
C LEU A 132 -14.65 0.15 -6.43
N PRO A 133 -14.70 0.06 -7.77
CA PRO A 133 -14.18 -1.09 -8.51
C PRO A 133 -12.70 -1.39 -8.25
N GLY A 134 -11.85 -0.36 -8.19
CA GLY A 134 -10.42 -0.52 -7.90
C GLY A 134 -10.16 -1.12 -6.52
N LEU A 135 -10.96 -0.74 -5.51
CA LEU A 135 -10.86 -1.31 -4.16
C LEU A 135 -11.27 -2.78 -4.14
N ILE A 136 -12.37 -3.13 -4.83
CA ILE A 136 -12.85 -4.51 -4.98
C ILE A 136 -11.77 -5.38 -5.64
N GLN A 137 -11.20 -4.91 -6.75
CA GLN A 137 -10.13 -5.62 -7.46
C GLN A 137 -8.89 -5.79 -6.58
N SER A 138 -8.49 -4.75 -5.84
CA SER A 138 -7.35 -4.81 -4.93
C SER A 138 -7.56 -5.85 -3.84
N LYS A 139 -8.74 -5.85 -3.19
CA LYS A 139 -9.08 -6.84 -2.17
C LYS A 139 -8.98 -8.27 -2.71
N MET A 140 -9.54 -8.53 -3.88
CA MET A 140 -9.49 -9.84 -4.53
C MET A 140 -8.05 -10.31 -4.77
N LEU A 141 -7.18 -9.43 -5.31
CA LEU A 141 -5.79 -9.80 -5.60
C LEU A 141 -4.97 -10.05 -4.32
N TYR A 142 -5.24 -9.29 -3.25
CA TYR A 142 -4.61 -9.54 -1.96
C TYR A 142 -5.12 -10.82 -1.28
N ASP A 143 -6.40 -11.17 -1.46
CA ASP A 143 -6.94 -12.44 -0.98
C ASP A 143 -6.27 -13.63 -1.69
N ILE A 144 -6.02 -13.53 -3.00
CA ILE A 144 -5.24 -14.52 -3.75
C ILE A 144 -3.82 -14.65 -3.18
N LEU A 145 -3.15 -13.53 -2.92
CA LEU A 145 -1.82 -13.52 -2.33
C LEU A 145 -1.80 -14.16 -0.92
N ALA A 146 -2.82 -13.89 -0.10
CA ALA A 146 -2.94 -14.48 1.23
C ALA A 146 -3.26 -15.98 1.17
N ALA A 147 -4.09 -16.43 0.22
CA ALA A 147 -4.36 -17.85 -0.02
C ALA A 147 -3.09 -18.62 -0.38
N ASP A 148 -2.10 -17.96 -0.98
CA ASP A 148 -0.76 -18.50 -1.26
C ASP A 148 0.20 -18.48 -0.04
N GLY A 149 -0.32 -18.24 1.16
CA GLY A 149 0.46 -18.24 2.41
C GLY A 149 1.36 -17.01 2.58
N LYS A 150 1.16 -15.95 1.80
CA LYS A 150 2.03 -14.75 1.78
C LYS A 150 1.47 -13.59 2.61
N GLN A 151 0.54 -13.85 3.53
CA GLN A 151 -0.11 -12.82 4.34
C GLN A 151 0.84 -12.05 5.27
N LYS A 152 2.01 -12.63 5.61
CA LYS A 152 3.05 -11.99 6.44
C LYS A 152 4.07 -11.17 5.65
N LEU A 153 3.96 -11.10 4.32
CA LEU A 153 4.81 -10.24 3.50
C LEU A 153 4.32 -8.79 3.49
N GLY A 154 5.16 -7.89 2.98
CA GLY A 154 4.80 -6.51 2.71
C GLY A 154 3.76 -6.38 1.59
N THR A 155 2.96 -5.31 1.61
CA THR A 155 1.90 -5.06 0.62
C THR A 155 2.39 -5.05 -0.83
N HIS A 156 3.65 -4.73 -1.09
CA HIS A 156 4.26 -4.79 -2.42
C HIS A 156 4.54 -6.22 -2.92
N ALA A 157 4.33 -7.24 -2.08
CA ALA A 157 4.32 -8.65 -2.49
C ALA A 157 3.13 -9.01 -3.39
N LEU A 158 2.20 -8.08 -3.64
CA LEU A 158 1.20 -8.18 -4.70
C LEU A 158 1.80 -8.60 -6.05
N MET A 159 3.04 -8.18 -6.33
CA MET A 159 3.79 -8.64 -7.51
C MET A 159 3.83 -10.16 -7.64
N LEU A 160 3.97 -10.91 -6.54
CA LEU A 160 4.04 -12.37 -6.56
C LEU A 160 2.75 -13.02 -7.05
N ALA A 161 1.60 -12.46 -6.66
CA ALA A 161 0.30 -12.93 -7.15
C ALA A 161 0.16 -12.68 -8.65
N LEU A 162 0.55 -11.49 -9.12
CA LEU A 162 0.50 -11.14 -10.54
C LEU A 162 1.49 -11.96 -11.39
N GLU A 163 2.70 -12.20 -10.90
CA GLU A 163 3.67 -13.11 -11.54
C GLU A 163 3.08 -14.51 -11.70
N LYS A 164 2.47 -15.06 -10.64
CA LYS A 164 1.83 -16.38 -10.67
C LYS A 164 0.68 -16.44 -11.68
N LEU A 165 -0.22 -15.45 -11.69
CA LEU A 165 -1.33 -15.36 -12.64
C LEU A 165 -0.87 -15.31 -14.11
N ASN A 166 0.35 -14.82 -14.35
CA ASN A 166 0.92 -14.64 -15.68
C ASN A 166 1.98 -15.69 -16.05
N GLY A 167 2.18 -16.74 -15.23
CA GLY A 167 3.20 -17.77 -15.45
C GLY A 167 4.64 -17.22 -15.42
N MET A 168 4.88 -16.13 -14.71
CA MET A 168 6.18 -15.43 -14.61
C MET A 168 6.90 -15.70 -13.27
N THR A 169 6.57 -16.79 -12.58
CA THR A 169 7.26 -17.18 -11.35
C THR A 169 8.75 -17.36 -11.64
N LYS A 170 9.58 -16.48 -11.08
CA LYS A 170 11.03 -16.72 -11.03
C LYS A 170 11.25 -17.91 -10.10
N THR A 171 11.47 -19.10 -10.66
CA THR A 171 12.07 -20.22 -9.91
C THR A 171 13.39 -19.70 -9.35
N SER A 172 13.54 -19.71 -8.02
CA SER A 172 14.84 -19.52 -7.39
C SER A 172 15.80 -20.51 -8.05
N ASN A 173 17.01 -20.06 -8.38
CA ASN A 173 18.07 -20.90 -8.95
C ASN A 173 18.55 -22.03 -8.00
N GLU A 174 17.81 -22.33 -6.93
CA GLU A 174 18.06 -23.43 -6.00
C GLU A 174 17.33 -24.72 -6.42
N GLU A 175 16.24 -24.66 -7.17
CA GLU A 175 15.47 -25.86 -7.58
C GLU A 175 16.04 -26.56 -8.83
N LYS A 176 17.06 -26.01 -9.49
CA LYS A 176 17.75 -26.65 -10.64
C LYS A 176 19.01 -27.44 -10.25
N LYS A 177 19.21 -27.72 -8.96
CA LYS A 177 20.35 -28.50 -8.44
C LYS A 177 19.96 -29.74 -7.60
N ALA A 178 18.73 -30.23 -7.71
CA ALA A 178 18.33 -31.53 -7.19
C ALA A 178 18.15 -32.54 -8.33
#